data_AF-A0A6B0T6Y8-F1
#
_entry.id   AF-A0A6B0T6Y8-F1
#
_cell.length_a   1.000
_cell.length_b   1.000
_cell.length_c   1.000
_cell.angle_alpha   90.00
_cell.angle_beta   90.00
_cell.angle_gamma   90.00
#
_symmetry.space_group_name_H-M   'P 1'
#
loop_
_entity.id
_entity.type
_entity.pdbx_description
1 polymer ?
#
loop_
_entity_poly.entity_id
_entity_poly.type
_entity_poly.pdbx_seq_one_letter_code
_entity_poly.pdbx_strand_id
1 'polypeptide(L)'
;MRRRQVLGASAAGIGAAITGCLGLAPGDEHPLAGRTQTVRVDARSESPHDLTAIAEAALSFWEDNSEQYAGFPVDFEVIDDGEPDVLVAYRDDPTGCEGVPNYSDQVLGCAPVLQAGYAPGRPITGRVVAGGRPPGAIRITTEHELGHMLGLEHDDEPARIMSNRPEDRIPEYARRIDILDAVRTVNDETERIMPVLSHGISLYNDGEDEAAALALDSAGADLSTLVERVDTAIADVDTLEANVDVETVAFGDLRELLDQLRRRLAAAEGLSTALAASARADGTARESQRERAIEYADEFNSIPRIQLREVAVALGLVQATTTDEPVVEFDGETPTEP
;
A
#
# COMPACT_ATOMS: atom_id res chain seq x y z
N MET A 1 -40.58 -43.91 -54.20
CA MET A 1 -41.41 -45.12 -53.93
C MET A 1 -41.35 -45.42 -52.44
N ARG A 2 -42.45 -45.97 -51.87
CA ARG A 2 -42.89 -46.02 -50.43
C ARG A 2 -43.57 -44.70 -49.99
N ARG A 3 -44.89 -44.48 -50.15
CA ARG A 3 -46.10 -45.03 -49.44
C ARG A 3 -45.96 -44.93 -47.91
N ARG A 4 -46.90 -44.49 -47.07
CA ARG A 4 -48.30 -43.97 -47.07
C ARG A 4 -48.48 -43.48 -45.61
N GLN A 5 -48.99 -42.27 -45.31
CA GLN A 5 -50.40 -41.90 -45.15
C GLN A 5 -51.09 -42.33 -43.82
N VAL A 6 -51.69 -41.31 -43.16
CA VAL A 6 -52.97 -41.23 -42.38
C VAL A 6 -52.99 -41.36 -40.84
N LEU A 7 -53.68 -40.36 -40.26
CA LEU A 7 -54.60 -40.30 -39.09
C LEU A 7 -54.04 -39.38 -37.98
N GLY A 8 -54.68 -38.29 -37.56
CA GLY A 8 -56.07 -37.86 -37.68
C GLY A 8 -56.68 -37.80 -36.28
N ALA A 9 -56.79 -36.60 -35.70
CA ALA A 9 -57.76 -36.27 -34.66
C ALA A 9 -57.90 -34.75 -34.54
N SER A 10 -59.04 -34.27 -35.01
CA SER A 10 -59.59 -32.94 -34.79
C SER A 10 -60.68 -33.04 -33.72
N ALA A 11 -60.74 -32.04 -32.83
CA ALA A 11 -61.86 -31.59 -31.97
C ALA A 11 -61.30 -31.17 -30.59
N ALA A 12 -61.74 -30.15 -29.88
CA ALA A 12 -62.65 -29.01 -30.07
C ALA A 12 -62.62 -28.23 -28.73
N GLY A 13 -63.02 -26.95 -28.73
CA GLY A 13 -63.38 -26.21 -27.50
C GLY A 13 -62.27 -25.27 -27.00
N ILE A 14 -62.28 -23.98 -27.37
CA ILE A 14 -63.01 -22.87 -26.72
C ILE A 14 -62.48 -22.55 -25.30
N GLY A 15 -61.69 -21.48 -25.24
CA GLY A 15 -61.87 -20.35 -24.32
C GLY A 15 -61.43 -20.52 -22.87
N ALA A 16 -60.34 -19.86 -22.50
CA ALA A 16 -60.31 -18.86 -21.42
C ALA A 16 -58.91 -18.23 -21.33
N ALA A 17 -58.85 -16.91 -21.45
CA ALA A 17 -57.72 -16.13 -20.96
C ALA A 17 -57.75 -16.15 -19.43
N ILE A 18 -56.67 -16.61 -18.78
CA ILE A 18 -56.31 -16.20 -17.42
C ILE A 18 -54.78 -16.08 -17.36
N THR A 19 -54.38 -14.86 -17.07
CA THR A 19 -53.15 -14.40 -16.43
C THR A 19 -52.36 -15.49 -15.69
N GLY A 20 -51.10 -15.65 -16.07
CA GLY A 20 -50.13 -16.46 -15.37
C GLY A 20 -48.74 -15.89 -15.61
N CYS A 21 -48.44 -14.75 -14.97
CA CYS A 21 -47.08 -14.54 -14.48
C CYS A 21 -46.73 -15.78 -13.67
N LEU A 22 -45.68 -16.51 -14.06
CA LEU A 22 -44.79 -17.29 -13.20
C LEU A 22 -43.99 -18.25 -14.09
N GLY A 23 -42.68 -18.02 -14.11
CA GLY A 23 -41.74 -18.84 -14.85
C GLY A 23 -40.44 -18.15 -15.21
N LEU A 24 -40.03 -17.07 -14.52
CA LEU A 24 -38.59 -16.88 -14.33
C LEU A 24 -38.17 -18.07 -13.46
N ALA A 25 -37.41 -18.97 -14.06
CA ALA A 25 -36.66 -20.00 -13.36
C ALA A 25 -35.90 -19.37 -12.17
N PRO A 26 -35.49 -20.13 -11.13
CA PRO A 26 -34.54 -19.60 -10.16
C PRO A 26 -33.34 -19.08 -10.95
N GLY A 27 -33.22 -17.75 -10.98
CA GLY A 27 -32.61 -17.04 -12.08
C GLY A 27 -31.10 -17.15 -12.07
N ASP A 28 -30.50 -17.11 -13.24
CA ASP A 28 -29.07 -16.80 -13.47
C ASP A 28 -28.71 -15.37 -13.00
N GLU A 29 -29.42 -14.83 -12.01
CA GLU A 29 -29.29 -13.45 -11.52
C GLU A 29 -28.46 -13.44 -10.24
N HIS A 30 -27.66 -12.39 -10.08
CA HIS A 30 -26.76 -12.24 -8.94
C HIS A 30 -27.57 -11.96 -7.65
N PRO A 31 -27.18 -12.48 -6.46
CA PRO A 31 -27.99 -12.38 -5.23
C PRO A 31 -28.26 -10.96 -4.72
N LEU A 32 -27.47 -9.99 -5.20
CA LEU A 32 -27.57 -8.58 -4.86
C LEU A 32 -28.16 -7.73 -6.01
N ALA A 33 -28.38 -8.30 -7.19
CA ALA A 33 -28.86 -7.54 -8.34
C ALA A 33 -30.33 -7.12 -8.20
N GLY A 34 -30.64 -5.93 -8.71
CA GLY A 34 -32.00 -5.49 -8.99
C GLY A 34 -32.89 -5.18 -7.76
N ARG A 35 -32.31 -5.08 -6.57
CA ARG A 35 -33.03 -4.72 -5.34
C ARG A 35 -32.11 -3.99 -4.35
N THR A 36 -32.69 -3.10 -3.55
CA THR A 36 -31.99 -2.46 -2.43
C THR A 36 -31.68 -3.49 -1.35
N GLN A 37 -30.40 -3.61 -0.98
CA GLN A 37 -29.93 -4.50 0.08
C GLN A 37 -29.91 -3.75 1.42
N THR A 38 -30.46 -4.34 2.46
CA THR A 38 -30.29 -3.81 3.81
C THR A 38 -28.90 -4.12 4.35
N VAL A 39 -28.20 -3.12 4.86
CA VAL A 39 -26.83 -3.23 5.37
C VAL A 39 -26.80 -2.87 6.85
N ARG A 40 -26.16 -3.70 7.67
CA ARG A 40 -25.80 -3.30 9.04
C ARG A 40 -24.30 -3.16 9.15
N VAL A 41 -23.87 -2.13 9.87
CA VAL A 41 -22.46 -1.91 10.22
C VAL A 41 -22.21 -2.41 11.65
N ASP A 42 -21.35 -3.41 11.80
CA ASP A 42 -20.91 -3.94 13.10
C ASP A 42 -19.50 -3.43 13.42
N ALA A 43 -19.46 -2.21 13.98
CA ALA A 43 -18.24 -1.45 14.26
C ALA A 43 -17.52 -1.87 15.57
N ARG A 44 -17.18 -3.16 15.72
CA ARG A 44 -16.45 -3.66 16.90
C ARG A 44 -14.94 -3.59 16.70
N SER A 45 -14.41 -2.37 16.74
CA SER A 45 -12.97 -2.09 16.64
C SER A 45 -12.61 -0.93 17.57
N GLU A 46 -11.37 -0.91 18.04
CA GLU A 46 -10.74 0.19 18.78
C GLU A 46 -10.31 1.36 17.87
N SER A 47 -10.59 1.30 16.56
CA SER A 47 -10.33 2.38 15.63
C SER A 47 -10.95 3.71 16.11
N PRO A 48 -10.21 4.84 16.09
CA PRO A 48 -10.74 6.14 16.50
C PRO A 48 -11.63 6.80 15.42
N HIS A 49 -11.85 6.13 14.29
CA HIS A 49 -12.54 6.67 13.13
C HIS A 49 -14.04 6.36 13.15
N ASP A 50 -14.83 7.16 12.43
CA ASP A 50 -16.25 6.89 12.21
C ASP A 50 -16.42 5.78 11.17
N LEU A 51 -16.49 4.53 11.64
CA LEU A 51 -16.57 3.35 10.80
C LEU A 51 -17.90 3.23 10.06
N THR A 52 -18.97 3.84 10.57
CA THR A 52 -20.26 3.91 9.87
C THR A 52 -20.14 4.83 8.68
N ALA A 53 -19.60 6.03 8.85
CA ALA A 53 -19.36 6.96 7.74
C ALA A 53 -18.41 6.37 6.67
N ILE A 54 -17.40 5.60 7.09
CA ILE A 54 -16.52 4.88 6.16
C ILE A 54 -17.28 3.81 5.37
N ALA A 55 -18.15 3.04 6.03
CA ALA A 55 -18.99 2.04 5.35
C ALA A 55 -19.94 2.70 4.35
N GLU A 56 -20.60 3.79 4.73
CA GLU A 56 -21.51 4.55 3.86
C GLU A 56 -20.78 5.06 2.60
N ALA A 57 -19.57 5.59 2.75
CA ALA A 57 -18.76 6.02 1.61
C ALA A 57 -18.40 4.85 0.66
N ALA A 58 -18.06 3.69 1.21
CA ALA A 58 -17.76 2.50 0.42
C ALA A 58 -19.00 1.91 -0.28
N LEU A 59 -20.17 1.95 0.36
CA LEU A 59 -21.43 1.55 -0.25
C LEU A 59 -21.78 2.48 -1.41
N SER A 60 -21.71 3.80 -1.19
CA SER A 60 -21.96 4.81 -2.22
C SER A 60 -21.04 4.66 -3.44
N PHE A 61 -19.78 4.28 -3.23
CA PHE A 61 -18.88 3.95 -4.33
C PHE A 61 -19.46 2.85 -5.23
N TRP A 62 -19.99 1.77 -4.66
CA TRP A 62 -20.56 0.67 -5.45
C TRP A 62 -21.93 0.99 -6.04
N GLU A 63 -22.76 1.79 -5.38
CA GLU A 63 -24.02 2.29 -5.96
C GLU A 63 -23.73 3.05 -7.26
N ASP A 64 -22.72 3.92 -7.24
CA ASP A 64 -22.34 4.75 -8.39
C ASP A 64 -21.63 3.97 -9.51
N ASN A 65 -21.01 2.82 -9.21
CA ASN A 65 -20.07 2.16 -10.13
C ASN A 65 -20.40 0.69 -10.47
N SER A 66 -21.36 0.05 -9.78
CA SER A 66 -21.66 -1.38 -9.93
C SER A 66 -22.14 -1.77 -11.33
N GLU A 67 -22.93 -0.93 -12.00
CA GLU A 67 -23.38 -1.22 -13.37
C GLU A 67 -22.19 -1.31 -14.34
N GLN A 68 -21.15 -0.49 -14.12
CA GLN A 68 -19.94 -0.51 -14.93
C GLN A 68 -19.07 -1.74 -14.64
N TYR A 69 -18.82 -2.04 -13.37
CA TYR A 69 -17.83 -3.06 -12.99
C TYR A 69 -18.44 -4.45 -12.76
N ALA A 70 -19.58 -4.54 -12.08
CA ALA A 70 -20.28 -5.81 -11.78
C ALA A 70 -21.34 -6.17 -12.82
N GLY A 71 -21.69 -5.25 -13.73
CA GLY A 71 -22.65 -5.49 -14.81
C GLY A 71 -24.13 -5.45 -14.39
N PHE A 72 -24.42 -5.02 -13.17
CA PHE A 72 -25.77 -4.78 -12.66
C PHE A 72 -25.76 -3.65 -11.62
N PRO A 73 -26.83 -2.86 -11.52
CA PRO A 73 -26.96 -1.87 -10.45
C PRO A 73 -27.26 -2.56 -9.11
N VAL A 74 -26.68 -2.04 -8.04
CA VAL A 74 -27.03 -2.36 -6.65
C VAL A 74 -27.32 -1.06 -5.89
N ASP A 75 -28.30 -1.12 -4.99
CA ASP A 75 -28.59 -0.06 -4.03
C ASP A 75 -28.44 -0.63 -2.62
N PHE A 76 -28.03 0.20 -1.66
CA PHE A 76 -27.88 -0.18 -0.26
C PHE A 76 -28.71 0.75 0.65
N GLU A 77 -29.24 0.17 1.73
CA GLU A 77 -29.91 0.92 2.80
C GLU A 77 -29.29 0.52 4.13
N VAL A 78 -28.58 1.45 4.78
CA VAL A 78 -28.01 1.19 6.11
C VAL A 78 -29.14 1.19 7.15
N ILE A 79 -29.20 0.12 7.94
CA ILE A 79 -30.20 -0.09 8.99
C ILE A 79 -29.52 -0.27 10.36
N ASP A 80 -30.14 0.28 11.40
CA ASP A 80 -29.65 0.15 12.78
C ASP A 80 -30.02 -1.20 13.41
N ASP A 81 -31.24 -1.68 13.14
CA ASP A 81 -31.85 -2.84 13.79
C ASP A 81 -32.50 -3.79 12.77
N GLY A 82 -32.53 -5.09 13.10
CA GLY A 82 -33.10 -6.14 12.26
C GLY A 82 -32.06 -7.13 11.73
N GLU A 83 -32.52 -8.07 10.89
CA GLU A 83 -31.64 -8.99 10.16
C GLU A 83 -31.31 -8.37 8.80
N PRO A 84 -30.05 -7.98 8.54
CA PRO A 84 -29.68 -7.33 7.29
C PRO A 84 -29.44 -8.36 6.17
N ASP A 85 -29.52 -7.91 4.93
CA ASP A 85 -29.07 -8.67 3.77
C ASP A 85 -27.54 -8.83 3.77
N VAL A 86 -26.83 -7.77 4.17
CA VAL A 86 -25.37 -7.65 4.21
C VAL A 86 -24.91 -7.12 5.58
N LEU A 87 -23.84 -7.69 6.12
CA LEU A 87 -23.19 -7.26 7.35
C LEU A 87 -21.76 -6.83 7.03
N VAL A 88 -21.43 -5.55 7.27
CA VAL A 88 -20.06 -5.04 7.22
C VAL A 88 -19.52 -5.02 8.64
N ALA A 89 -18.60 -5.94 8.96
CA ALA A 89 -18.07 -6.15 10.30
C ALA A 89 -16.64 -5.63 10.41
N TYR A 90 -16.43 -4.57 11.19
CA TYR A 90 -15.09 -4.05 11.47
C TYR A 90 -14.50 -4.69 12.72
N ARG A 91 -13.22 -5.05 12.68
CA ARG A 91 -12.45 -5.70 13.77
C ARG A 91 -11.06 -5.09 13.91
N ASP A 92 -10.36 -5.36 15.01
CA ASP A 92 -8.98 -4.89 15.19
C ASP A 92 -7.93 -5.82 14.59
N ASP A 93 -8.31 -7.06 14.29
CA ASP A 93 -7.45 -8.12 13.77
C ASP A 93 -8.25 -9.03 12.80
N PRO A 94 -7.60 -9.91 12.03
CA PRO A 94 -8.28 -10.74 11.03
C PRO A 94 -9.10 -11.92 11.59
N THR A 95 -9.37 -11.98 12.89
CA THR A 95 -10.19 -13.04 13.49
C THR A 95 -11.55 -13.14 12.78
N GLY A 96 -11.91 -14.35 12.39
CA GLY A 96 -13.10 -14.66 11.60
C GLY A 96 -12.88 -14.72 10.08
N CYS A 97 -11.65 -14.51 9.60
CA CYS A 97 -11.25 -14.72 8.21
C CYS A 97 -10.44 -16.01 7.98
N GLU A 98 -10.32 -16.90 8.96
CA GLU A 98 -9.46 -18.09 8.90
C GLU A 98 -9.84 -19.10 7.80
N GLY A 99 -11.04 -18.95 7.23
CA GLY A 99 -11.55 -19.81 6.15
C GLY A 99 -11.18 -19.35 4.74
N VAL A 100 -10.50 -18.22 4.55
CA VAL A 100 -10.09 -17.76 3.21
C VAL A 100 -8.85 -18.51 2.72
N PRO A 101 -8.74 -18.79 1.40
CA PRO A 101 -7.51 -19.30 0.82
C PRO A 101 -6.32 -18.39 1.15
N ASN A 102 -5.17 -18.98 1.47
CA ASN A 102 -3.95 -18.25 1.84
C ASN A 102 -4.12 -17.31 3.05
N TYR A 103 -4.99 -17.66 4.01
CA TYR A 103 -5.11 -16.92 5.26
C TYR A 103 -3.74 -16.77 5.95
N SER A 104 -3.47 -15.54 6.38
CA SER A 104 -2.38 -15.16 7.28
C SER A 104 -2.88 -14.09 8.25
N ASP A 105 -2.12 -13.81 9.29
CA ASP A 105 -2.43 -12.73 10.24
C ASP A 105 -2.29 -11.32 9.60
N GLN A 106 -1.92 -11.26 8.31
CA GLN A 106 -1.81 -10.03 7.53
C GLN A 106 -3.04 -9.73 6.66
N VAL A 107 -4.02 -10.64 6.63
CA VAL A 107 -5.28 -10.43 5.91
C VAL A 107 -5.96 -9.15 6.44
N LEU A 108 -6.31 -8.22 5.55
CA LEU A 108 -6.92 -6.94 5.93
C LEU A 108 -8.45 -6.96 5.89
N GLY A 109 -9.03 -8.00 5.32
CA GLY A 109 -10.46 -8.20 5.21
C GLY A 109 -10.79 -9.54 4.56
N CYS A 110 -12.05 -9.92 4.62
CA CYS A 110 -12.55 -11.05 3.86
C CYS A 110 -14.05 -10.95 3.59
N ALA A 111 -14.44 -11.34 2.39
CA ALA A 111 -15.82 -11.49 1.96
C ALA A 111 -15.96 -12.66 0.98
N PRO A 112 -17.14 -13.29 0.91
CA PRO A 112 -17.39 -14.31 -0.09
C PRO A 112 -17.52 -13.69 -1.49
N VAL A 113 -16.89 -14.30 -2.49
CA VAL A 113 -17.17 -14.00 -3.90
C VAL A 113 -18.50 -14.64 -4.29
N LEU A 114 -19.50 -13.82 -4.64
CA LEU A 114 -20.85 -14.30 -4.97
C LEU A 114 -21.02 -14.46 -6.48
N GLN A 115 -21.54 -15.61 -6.91
CA GLN A 115 -21.82 -15.88 -8.31
C GLN A 115 -23.33 -15.85 -8.58
N ALA A 116 -23.69 -15.57 -9.83
CA ALA A 116 -25.06 -15.71 -10.32
C ALA A 116 -25.63 -17.11 -10.02
N GLY A 117 -26.88 -17.17 -9.57
CA GLY A 117 -27.55 -18.42 -9.22
C GLY A 117 -27.11 -19.07 -7.89
N TYR A 118 -26.14 -18.46 -7.17
CA TYR A 118 -25.78 -18.89 -5.82
C TYR A 118 -26.76 -18.33 -4.77
N ALA A 119 -27.12 -19.11 -3.75
CA ALA A 119 -27.98 -18.65 -2.66
C ALA A 119 -27.17 -18.58 -1.35
N PRO A 120 -26.53 -17.45 -1.04
CA PRO A 120 -25.72 -17.33 0.16
C PRO A 120 -26.58 -17.37 1.43
N GLY A 121 -26.00 -17.85 2.52
CA GLY A 121 -26.57 -17.64 3.86
C GLY A 121 -26.65 -16.14 4.15
N ARG A 122 -27.73 -15.72 4.81
CA ARG A 122 -27.94 -14.33 5.25
C ARG A 122 -27.68 -14.21 6.76
N PRO A 123 -27.06 -13.12 7.24
CA PRO A 123 -26.49 -12.02 6.43
C PRO A 123 -25.23 -12.46 5.67
N ILE A 124 -25.05 -11.94 4.45
CA ILE A 124 -23.76 -12.04 3.75
C ILE A 124 -22.79 -11.14 4.52
N THR A 125 -21.68 -11.68 5.01
CA THR A 125 -20.79 -10.91 5.88
C THR A 125 -19.46 -10.62 5.22
N GLY A 126 -19.07 -9.35 5.19
CA GLY A 126 -17.72 -8.89 4.92
C GLY A 126 -17.06 -8.45 6.21
N ARG A 127 -15.82 -8.85 6.42
CA ARG A 127 -15.01 -8.44 7.57
C ARG A 127 -13.90 -7.53 7.09
N VAL A 128 -13.64 -6.47 7.86
CA VAL A 128 -12.58 -5.51 7.57
C VAL A 128 -11.80 -5.26 8.84
N VAL A 129 -10.48 -5.40 8.77
CA VAL A 129 -9.57 -4.99 9.84
C VAL A 129 -9.49 -3.46 9.84
N ALA A 130 -9.84 -2.81 10.94
CA ALA A 130 -9.85 -1.37 11.13
C ALA A 130 -8.87 -0.88 12.21
N GLY A 131 -8.42 -1.78 13.09
CA GLY A 131 -7.53 -1.45 14.21
C GLY A 131 -6.23 -0.79 13.74
N GLY A 132 -5.94 0.41 14.25
CA GLY A 132 -4.71 1.15 13.95
C GLY A 132 -4.51 1.59 12.49
N ARG A 133 -5.52 1.42 11.62
CA ARG A 133 -5.43 1.75 10.18
C ARG A 133 -6.01 3.13 9.88
N PRO A 134 -5.43 3.89 8.93
CA PRO A 134 -5.96 5.19 8.51
C PRO A 134 -7.32 5.03 7.79
N PRO A 135 -8.20 6.04 7.85
CA PRO A 135 -9.59 5.90 7.38
C PRO A 135 -9.69 5.60 5.88
N GLY A 136 -8.80 6.17 5.06
CA GLY A 136 -8.75 5.89 3.62
C GLY A 136 -8.37 4.43 3.31
N ALA A 137 -7.47 3.82 4.09
CA ALA A 137 -7.11 2.42 3.91
C ALA A 137 -8.24 1.48 4.34
N ILE A 138 -8.94 1.81 5.44
CA ILE A 138 -10.14 1.08 5.86
C ILE A 138 -11.20 1.15 4.77
N ARG A 139 -11.48 2.35 4.23
CA ARG A 139 -12.46 2.55 3.15
C ARG A 139 -12.15 1.71 1.92
N ILE A 140 -10.92 1.76 1.41
CA ILE A 140 -10.51 0.98 0.23
C ILE A 140 -10.68 -0.53 0.47
N THR A 141 -10.37 -1.02 1.68
CA THR A 141 -10.61 -2.43 2.01
C THR A 141 -12.10 -2.74 2.07
N THR A 142 -12.93 -1.87 2.66
CA THR A 142 -14.38 -2.04 2.64
C THR A 142 -14.92 -2.07 1.20
N GLU A 143 -14.44 -1.19 0.33
CA GLU A 143 -14.78 -1.19 -1.11
C GLU A 143 -14.37 -2.52 -1.76
N HIS A 144 -13.16 -3.02 -1.50
CA HIS A 144 -12.68 -4.31 -2.01
C HIS A 144 -13.56 -5.49 -1.57
N GLU A 145 -13.85 -5.61 -0.27
CA GLU A 145 -14.67 -6.70 0.26
C GLU A 145 -16.11 -6.65 -0.28
N LEU A 146 -16.66 -5.45 -0.48
CA LEU A 146 -17.96 -5.29 -1.12
C LEU A 146 -17.92 -5.71 -2.60
N GLY A 147 -16.82 -5.45 -3.31
CA GLY A 147 -16.61 -5.91 -4.68
C GLY A 147 -16.67 -7.43 -4.82
N HIS A 148 -16.06 -8.17 -3.89
CA HIS A 148 -16.21 -9.62 -3.82
C HIS A 148 -17.68 -10.05 -3.67
N MET A 149 -18.44 -9.38 -2.79
CA MET A 149 -19.86 -9.68 -2.65
C MET A 149 -20.68 -9.39 -3.92
N LEU A 150 -20.17 -8.54 -4.82
CA LEU A 150 -20.78 -8.26 -6.12
C LEU A 150 -20.31 -9.23 -7.22
N GLY A 151 -19.42 -10.16 -6.89
CA GLY A 151 -18.92 -11.20 -7.78
C GLY A 151 -17.60 -10.87 -8.48
N LEU A 152 -16.91 -9.80 -8.06
CA LEU A 152 -15.63 -9.41 -8.61
C LEU A 152 -14.49 -10.18 -7.94
N GLU A 153 -13.55 -10.68 -8.73
CA GLU A 153 -12.29 -11.29 -8.31
C GLU A 153 -11.16 -10.25 -8.30
N HIS A 154 -9.95 -10.64 -7.88
CA HIS A 154 -8.84 -9.69 -7.77
C HIS A 154 -8.36 -9.13 -9.11
N ASP A 155 -8.55 -9.87 -10.21
CA ASP A 155 -8.13 -9.42 -11.55
C ASP A 155 -9.16 -8.51 -12.24
N ASP A 156 -10.31 -8.27 -11.61
CA ASP A 156 -11.38 -7.45 -12.17
C ASP A 156 -11.17 -5.94 -11.93
N GLU A 157 -11.80 -5.10 -12.75
CA GLU A 157 -11.79 -3.66 -12.55
C GLU A 157 -12.78 -3.23 -11.44
N PRO A 158 -12.53 -2.13 -10.72
CA PRO A 158 -11.39 -1.23 -10.88
C PRO A 158 -10.14 -1.77 -10.17
N ALA A 159 -9.02 -1.87 -10.89
CA ALA A 159 -7.79 -2.45 -10.35
C ALA A 159 -7.30 -1.74 -9.06
N ARG A 160 -7.55 -0.43 -8.93
CA ARG A 160 -7.22 0.34 -7.71
C ARG A 160 -7.98 -0.11 -6.45
N ILE A 161 -9.07 -0.85 -6.61
CA ILE A 161 -9.88 -1.41 -5.53
C ILE A 161 -9.68 -2.92 -5.46
N MET A 162 -9.90 -3.64 -6.56
CA MET A 162 -9.99 -5.11 -6.55
C MET A 162 -8.66 -5.82 -6.60
N SER A 163 -7.61 -5.21 -7.17
CA SER A 163 -6.32 -5.89 -7.32
C SER A 163 -5.72 -6.27 -5.97
N ASN A 164 -5.20 -7.48 -5.83
CA ASN A 164 -4.34 -7.82 -4.70
C ASN A 164 -2.92 -7.23 -4.85
N ARG A 165 -2.57 -6.75 -6.05
CA ARG A 165 -1.25 -6.20 -6.35
C ARG A 165 -1.12 -4.74 -5.86
N PRO A 166 -0.07 -4.42 -5.07
CA PRO A 166 0.14 -3.07 -4.56
C PRO A 166 0.28 -2.01 -5.65
N GLU A 167 0.89 -2.35 -6.79
CA GLU A 167 1.11 -1.43 -7.91
C GLU A 167 -0.18 -0.89 -8.52
N ASP A 168 -1.27 -1.63 -8.40
CA ASP A 168 -2.58 -1.21 -8.91
C ASP A 168 -3.31 -0.33 -7.89
N ARG A 169 -3.17 -0.66 -6.59
CA ARG A 169 -3.92 -0.03 -5.48
C ARG A 169 -3.26 1.21 -4.91
N ILE A 170 -1.94 1.33 -5.02
CA ILE A 170 -1.18 2.43 -4.44
C ILE A 170 -0.87 3.44 -5.56
N PRO A 171 -1.46 4.64 -5.54
CA PRO A 171 -1.15 5.66 -6.53
C PRO A 171 0.35 5.98 -6.52
N GLU A 172 0.95 6.06 -7.70
CA GLU A 172 2.38 6.32 -7.88
C GLU A 172 3.28 5.28 -7.20
N TYR A 173 2.84 4.02 -7.09
CA TYR A 173 3.59 2.95 -6.42
C TYR A 173 5.06 2.86 -6.87
N ALA A 174 5.31 2.86 -8.18
CA ALA A 174 6.67 2.78 -8.71
C ALA A 174 7.58 3.90 -8.18
N ARG A 175 7.08 5.15 -8.16
CA ARG A 175 7.81 6.30 -7.64
C ARG A 175 8.08 6.19 -6.14
N ARG A 176 7.11 5.68 -5.37
CA ARG A 176 7.30 5.43 -3.92
C ARG A 176 8.40 4.39 -3.69
N ILE A 177 8.43 3.33 -4.50
CA ILE A 177 9.49 2.32 -4.46
C ILE A 177 10.83 2.93 -4.84
N ASP A 178 10.90 3.76 -5.88
CA ASP A 178 12.14 4.44 -6.30
C ASP A 178 12.72 5.31 -5.16
N ILE A 179 11.88 6.06 -4.45
CA ILE A 179 12.30 6.85 -3.28
C ILE A 179 12.82 5.95 -2.15
N LEU A 180 12.11 4.86 -1.83
CA LEU A 180 12.53 3.93 -0.78
C LEU A 180 13.85 3.24 -1.12
N ASP A 181 14.01 2.82 -2.37
CA ASP A 181 15.23 2.16 -2.87
C ASP A 181 16.42 3.12 -2.90
N ALA A 182 16.19 4.41 -3.22
CA ALA A 182 17.21 5.44 -3.11
C ALA A 182 17.74 5.55 -1.68
N VAL A 183 16.85 5.58 -0.67
CA VAL A 183 17.24 5.62 0.75
C VAL A 183 17.95 4.33 1.18
N ARG A 184 17.46 3.17 0.75
CA ARG A 184 18.11 1.89 1.02
C ARG A 184 19.54 1.86 0.46
N THR A 185 19.71 2.25 -0.79
CA THR A 185 21.01 2.35 -1.46
C THR A 185 21.95 3.28 -0.69
N VAL A 186 21.45 4.45 -0.26
CA VAL A 186 22.24 5.39 0.55
C VAL A 186 22.70 4.76 1.86
N ASN A 187 21.83 4.02 2.56
CA ASN A 187 22.21 3.32 3.80
C ASN A 187 23.29 2.27 3.53
N ASP A 188 23.08 1.40 2.55
CA ASP A 188 24.01 0.33 2.18
C ASP A 188 25.40 0.88 1.78
N GLU A 189 25.43 1.94 0.97
CA GLU A 189 26.68 2.57 0.56
C GLU A 189 27.35 3.34 1.69
N THR A 190 26.59 4.00 2.57
CA THR A 190 27.15 4.66 3.76
C THR A 190 27.88 3.65 4.64
N GLU A 191 27.34 2.44 4.82
CA GLU A 191 28.01 1.37 5.58
C GLU A 191 29.35 0.95 4.95
N ARG A 192 29.50 1.05 3.62
CA ARG A 192 30.75 0.76 2.90
C ARG A 192 31.74 1.91 2.94
N ILE A 193 31.26 3.16 2.88
CA ILE A 193 32.10 4.36 2.86
C ILE A 193 32.64 4.69 4.26
N MET A 194 31.84 4.49 5.32
CA MET A 194 32.23 4.88 6.68
C MET A 194 33.55 4.25 7.17
N PRO A 195 33.89 2.98 6.86
CA PRO A 195 35.21 2.42 7.13
C PRO A 195 36.36 3.13 6.40
N VAL A 196 36.15 3.56 5.14
CA VAL A 196 37.16 4.30 4.36
C VAL A 196 37.41 5.67 4.98
N LEU A 197 36.34 6.39 5.33
CA LEU A 197 36.43 7.65 6.07
C LEU A 197 37.17 7.48 7.40
N SER A 198 36.81 6.45 8.18
CA SER A 198 37.46 6.14 9.47
C SER A 198 38.95 5.82 9.30
N HIS A 199 39.30 5.10 8.24
CA HIS A 199 40.70 4.80 7.92
C HIS A 199 41.48 6.07 7.55
N GLY A 200 40.91 6.94 6.71
CA GLY A 200 41.50 8.24 6.39
C GLY A 200 41.74 9.13 7.61
N ILE A 201 40.79 9.14 8.55
CA ILE A 201 40.94 9.84 9.84
C ILE A 201 42.09 9.23 10.67
N SER A 202 42.23 7.90 10.69
CA SER A 202 43.34 7.24 11.39
C SER A 202 44.69 7.68 10.81
N LEU A 203 44.85 7.58 9.48
CA LEU A 203 46.08 8.00 8.79
C LEU A 203 46.41 9.48 9.08
N TYR A 204 45.40 10.35 9.09
CA TYR A 204 45.56 11.76 9.41
C TYR A 204 46.11 11.96 10.83
N ASN A 205 45.57 11.20 11.81
CA ASN A 205 46.02 11.27 13.20
C ASN A 205 47.43 10.70 13.40
N ASP A 206 47.81 9.71 12.58
CA ASP A 206 49.15 9.10 12.60
C ASP A 206 50.21 9.96 11.87
N GLY A 207 49.79 11.08 11.25
CA GLY A 207 50.67 12.00 10.51
C GLY A 207 51.02 11.50 9.10
N GLU A 208 50.31 10.51 8.58
CA GLU A 208 50.45 9.99 7.22
C GLU A 208 49.67 10.85 6.21
N ASP A 209 50.02 12.13 6.12
CA ASP A 209 49.23 13.16 5.45
C ASP A 209 48.86 12.86 3.99
N GLU A 210 49.79 12.33 3.18
CA GLU A 210 49.52 12.00 1.77
C GLU A 210 48.51 10.85 1.65
N ALA A 211 48.69 9.79 2.42
CA ALA A 211 47.79 8.64 2.43
C ALA A 211 46.42 9.01 2.99
N ALA A 212 46.39 9.81 4.06
CA ALA A 212 45.17 10.34 4.65
C ALA A 212 44.37 11.15 3.62
N ALA A 213 45.03 12.08 2.93
CA ALA A 213 44.39 12.94 1.95
C ALA A 213 43.76 12.14 0.80
N LEU A 214 44.41 11.08 0.34
CA LEU A 214 43.87 10.18 -0.69
C LEU A 214 42.63 9.42 -0.22
N ALA A 215 42.68 8.81 0.97
CA ALA A 215 41.54 8.07 1.53
C ALA A 215 40.34 8.99 1.80
N LEU A 216 40.59 10.19 2.32
CA LEU A 216 39.56 11.17 2.64
C LEU A 216 38.94 11.80 1.38
N ASP A 217 39.72 12.07 0.33
CA ASP A 217 39.15 12.51 -0.95
C ASP A 217 38.23 11.44 -1.55
N SER A 218 38.65 10.16 -1.51
CA SER A 218 37.82 9.05 -2.01
C SER A 218 36.50 8.98 -1.25
N ALA A 219 36.54 8.98 0.09
CA ALA A 219 35.34 8.96 0.91
C ALA A 219 34.45 10.20 0.68
N GLY A 220 35.07 11.38 0.50
CA GLY A 220 34.35 12.63 0.22
C GLY A 220 33.60 12.58 -1.12
N ALA A 221 34.23 12.07 -2.18
CA ALA A 221 33.60 11.93 -3.49
C ALA A 221 32.42 10.95 -3.45
N ASP A 222 32.56 9.82 -2.74
CA ASP A 222 31.49 8.85 -2.59
C ASP A 222 30.32 9.44 -1.78
N LEU A 223 30.60 10.17 -0.70
CA LEU A 223 29.57 10.86 0.10
C LEU A 223 28.84 11.95 -0.69
N SER A 224 29.55 12.72 -1.51
CA SER A 224 28.97 13.72 -2.40
C SER A 224 27.95 13.08 -3.37
N THR A 225 28.30 11.92 -3.93
CA THR A 225 27.41 11.13 -4.79
C THR A 225 26.14 10.69 -4.03
N LEU A 226 26.26 10.34 -2.75
CA LEU A 226 25.10 10.01 -1.93
C LEU A 226 24.22 11.24 -1.61
N VAL A 227 24.81 12.41 -1.40
CA VAL A 227 24.05 13.67 -1.23
C VAL A 227 23.21 13.96 -2.47
N GLU A 228 23.79 13.86 -3.68
CA GLU A 228 23.06 14.06 -4.94
C GLU A 228 21.91 13.05 -5.13
N ARG A 229 22.09 11.81 -4.67
CA ARG A 229 21.04 10.79 -4.69
C ARG A 229 19.88 11.15 -3.77
N VAL A 230 20.15 11.66 -2.57
CA VAL A 230 19.09 12.13 -1.66
C VAL A 230 18.39 13.37 -2.23
N ASP A 231 19.13 14.29 -2.86
CA ASP A 231 18.54 15.45 -3.56
C ASP A 231 17.57 15.01 -4.67
N THR A 232 17.91 13.95 -5.40
CA THR A 232 17.00 13.34 -6.40
C THR A 232 15.74 12.76 -5.73
N ALA A 233 15.89 12.03 -4.63
CA ALA A 233 14.75 11.48 -3.90
C ALA A 233 13.82 12.59 -3.36
N ILE A 234 14.37 13.71 -2.89
CA ILE A 234 13.59 14.88 -2.47
C ILE A 234 12.79 15.46 -3.65
N ALA A 235 13.40 15.58 -4.84
CA ALA A 235 12.71 16.05 -6.04
C ALA A 235 11.60 15.08 -6.49
N ASP A 236 11.78 13.77 -6.29
CA ASP A 236 10.75 12.78 -6.55
C ASP A 236 9.57 12.90 -5.57
N VAL A 237 9.83 13.29 -4.31
CA VAL A 237 8.76 13.60 -3.33
C VAL A 237 7.94 14.81 -3.78
N ASP A 238 8.57 15.87 -4.30
CA ASP A 238 7.85 17.02 -4.83
C ASP A 238 6.98 16.65 -6.04
N THR A 239 7.48 15.75 -6.89
CA THR A 239 6.70 15.22 -8.02
C THR A 239 5.53 14.36 -7.55
N LEU A 240 5.72 13.56 -6.50
CA LEU A 240 4.68 12.73 -5.90
C LEU A 240 3.57 13.59 -5.27
N GLU A 241 3.91 14.67 -4.57
CA GLU A 241 2.94 15.58 -3.94
C GLU A 241 2.11 16.36 -4.97
N ALA A 242 2.68 16.66 -6.13
CA ALA A 242 1.96 17.35 -7.20
C ALA A 242 0.82 16.50 -7.81
N ASN A 243 0.85 15.17 -7.61
CA ASN A 243 -0.20 14.26 -8.05
C ASN A 243 -1.24 14.11 -6.91
N VAL A 244 -2.39 14.78 -7.10
CA VAL A 244 -3.37 15.21 -6.08
C VAL A 244 -4.05 14.08 -5.27
N ASP A 245 -3.89 12.81 -5.65
CA ASP A 245 -4.66 11.69 -5.08
C ASP A 245 -3.88 10.86 -4.03
N VAL A 246 -2.86 11.44 -3.41
CA VAL A 246 -1.95 10.73 -2.51
C VAL A 246 -2.24 11.05 -1.03
N GLU A 247 -3.49 10.83 -0.59
CA GLU A 247 -3.88 10.94 0.84
C GLU A 247 -3.16 9.93 1.75
N THR A 248 -2.40 9.00 1.17
CA THR A 248 -1.71 7.91 1.86
C THR A 248 -0.24 8.19 2.20
N VAL A 249 0.31 9.37 1.85
CA VAL A 249 1.71 9.74 2.15
C VAL A 249 1.76 10.85 3.19
N ALA A 250 2.59 10.66 4.21
CA ALA A 250 2.93 11.68 5.20
C ALA A 250 4.08 12.56 4.68
N PHE A 251 3.77 13.47 3.74
CA PHE A 251 4.78 14.30 3.06
C PHE A 251 5.64 15.14 4.02
N GLY A 252 5.07 15.62 5.12
CA GLY A 252 5.82 16.36 6.15
C GLY A 252 6.92 15.51 6.78
N ASP A 253 6.54 14.35 7.30
CA ASP A 253 7.47 13.40 7.94
C ASP A 253 8.52 12.89 6.95
N LEU A 254 8.11 12.59 5.71
CA LEU A 254 9.00 12.13 4.65
C LEU A 254 10.08 13.18 4.32
N ARG A 255 9.71 14.45 4.18
CA ARG A 255 10.66 15.54 3.93
C ARG A 255 11.63 15.73 5.09
N GLU A 256 11.14 15.68 6.32
CA GLU A 256 11.99 15.78 7.51
C GLU A 256 13.03 14.66 7.55
N LEU A 257 12.63 13.41 7.27
CA LEU A 257 13.53 12.27 7.22
C LEU A 257 14.60 12.41 6.12
N LEU A 258 14.21 12.82 4.91
CA LEU A 258 15.14 13.00 3.79
C LEU A 258 16.10 14.18 4.02
N ASP A 259 15.60 15.30 4.56
CA ASP A 259 16.44 16.45 4.93
C ASP A 259 17.44 16.08 6.02
N GLN A 260 17.01 15.29 7.01
CA GLN A 260 17.89 14.78 8.05
C GLN A 260 19.00 13.89 7.47
N LEU A 261 18.66 12.96 6.58
CA LEU A 261 19.62 12.10 5.89
C LEU A 261 20.61 12.92 5.06
N ARG A 262 20.10 13.86 4.26
CA ARG A 262 20.89 14.77 3.43
C ARG A 262 21.90 15.56 4.25
N ARG A 263 21.45 16.19 5.34
CA ARG A 263 22.31 16.98 6.24
C ARG A 263 23.39 16.11 6.89
N ARG A 264 23.04 14.90 7.30
CA ARG A 264 24.01 13.96 7.88
C ARG A 264 25.10 13.58 6.87
N LEU A 265 24.74 13.29 5.62
CA LEU A 265 25.70 12.98 4.57
C LEU A 265 26.59 14.18 4.22
N ALA A 266 25.99 15.36 4.08
CA ALA A 266 26.73 16.59 3.80
C ALA A 266 27.73 16.94 4.93
N ALA A 267 27.38 16.67 6.19
CA ALA A 267 28.30 16.82 7.30
C ALA A 267 29.48 15.83 7.22
N ALA A 268 29.23 14.56 6.86
CA ALA A 268 30.28 13.59 6.65
C ALA A 268 31.20 13.95 5.47
N GLU A 269 30.63 14.42 4.36
CA GLU A 269 31.37 14.91 3.19
C GLU A 269 32.25 16.12 3.56
N GLY A 270 31.66 17.09 4.28
CA GLY A 270 32.36 18.27 4.78
C GLY A 270 33.52 17.92 5.71
N LEU A 271 33.31 16.97 6.63
CA LEU A 271 34.35 16.41 7.50
C LEU A 271 35.49 15.82 6.66
N SER A 272 35.16 14.94 5.71
CA SER A 272 36.15 14.27 4.87
C SER A 272 36.99 15.28 4.07
N THR A 273 36.31 16.22 3.41
CA THR A 273 36.93 17.27 2.58
C THR A 273 37.81 18.20 3.41
N ALA A 274 37.35 18.64 4.58
CA ALA A 274 38.11 19.52 5.45
C ALA A 274 39.36 18.83 6.00
N LEU A 275 39.28 17.55 6.40
CA LEU A 275 40.45 16.80 6.84
C LEU A 275 41.44 16.55 5.70
N ALA A 276 40.97 16.22 4.50
CA ALA A 276 41.84 16.05 3.34
C ALA A 276 42.58 17.35 2.98
N ALA A 277 41.88 18.50 3.07
CA ALA A 277 42.48 19.81 2.89
C ALA A 277 43.48 20.14 3.99
N SER A 278 43.18 19.77 5.24
CA SER A 278 44.08 19.95 6.39
C SER A 278 45.37 19.14 6.22
N ALA A 279 45.27 17.88 5.80
CA ALA A 279 46.41 16.99 5.55
C ALA A 279 47.40 17.58 4.52
N ARG A 280 46.90 18.32 3.52
CA ARG A 280 47.71 18.95 2.47
C ARG A 280 48.26 20.32 2.83
N ALA A 281 47.79 20.91 3.93
CA ALA A 281 48.09 22.27 4.31
C ALA A 281 49.14 22.34 5.41
N ASP A 282 49.78 23.51 5.50
CA ASP A 282 50.76 23.85 6.53
C ASP A 282 50.29 25.02 7.40
N GLY A 283 50.86 25.11 8.61
CA GLY A 283 50.69 26.25 9.50
C GLY A 283 49.22 26.59 9.79
N THR A 284 48.87 27.88 9.66
CA THR A 284 47.53 28.39 10.00
C THR A 284 46.42 27.85 9.09
N ALA A 285 46.73 27.49 7.83
CA ALA A 285 45.76 26.91 6.93
C ALA A 285 45.35 25.50 7.38
N ARG A 286 46.31 24.71 7.88
CA ARG A 286 46.05 23.38 8.46
C ARG A 286 45.12 23.47 9.65
N GLU A 287 45.42 24.38 10.58
CA GLU A 287 44.63 24.61 11.80
C GLU A 287 43.19 25.01 11.45
N SER A 288 43.00 25.96 10.54
CA SER A 288 41.67 26.39 10.11
C SER A 288 40.85 25.25 9.48
N GLN A 289 41.45 24.41 8.64
CA GLN A 289 40.74 23.26 8.06
C GLN A 289 40.39 22.20 9.12
N ARG A 290 41.25 22.02 10.12
CA ARG A 290 40.98 21.12 11.24
C ARG A 290 39.81 21.61 12.10
N GLU A 291 39.71 22.91 12.35
CA GLU A 291 38.57 23.50 13.08
C GLU A 291 37.25 23.25 12.34
N ARG A 292 37.23 23.48 11.02
CA ARG A 292 36.06 23.17 10.18
C ARG A 292 35.70 21.68 10.22
N ALA A 293 36.69 20.79 10.18
CA ALA A 293 36.46 19.36 10.30
C ALA A 293 35.78 19.00 11.64
N ILE A 294 36.17 19.64 12.74
CA ILE A 294 35.53 19.44 14.05
C ILE A 294 34.07 19.89 14.03
N GLU A 295 33.77 21.05 13.44
CA GLU A 295 32.39 21.54 13.28
C GLU A 295 31.51 20.54 12.52
N TYR A 296 32.02 20.00 11.41
CA TYR A 296 31.31 18.96 10.64
C TYR A 296 31.16 17.64 11.39
N ALA A 297 32.17 17.22 12.16
CA ALA A 297 32.08 16.03 13.00
C ALA A 297 31.01 16.20 14.10
N ASP A 298 30.94 17.37 14.72
CA ASP A 298 29.92 17.69 15.73
C ASP A 298 28.52 17.69 15.11
N GLU A 299 28.35 18.30 13.93
CA GLU A 299 27.08 18.25 13.21
C GLU A 299 26.67 16.81 12.86
N PHE A 300 27.58 16.03 12.27
CA PHE A 300 27.33 14.63 11.92
C PHE A 300 26.92 13.79 13.14
N ASN A 301 27.56 14.01 14.29
CA ASN A 301 27.23 13.29 15.52
C ASN A 301 25.92 13.77 16.16
N SER A 302 25.50 15.00 15.89
CA SER A 302 24.25 15.57 16.43
C SER A 302 23.00 15.07 15.70
N ILE A 303 23.12 14.67 14.44
CA ILE A 303 21.99 14.27 13.60
C ILE A 303 21.73 12.77 13.77
N PRO A 304 20.55 12.29 14.22
CA PRO A 304 20.30 10.86 14.36
C PRO A 304 20.36 10.12 13.01
N ARG A 305 20.53 8.79 13.04
CA ARG A 305 20.31 7.96 11.86
C ARG A 305 18.81 7.78 11.66
N ILE A 306 18.34 7.89 10.42
CA ILE A 306 16.97 7.55 10.08
C ILE A 306 16.83 6.04 9.90
N GLN A 307 15.61 5.52 10.07
CA GLN A 307 15.31 4.12 9.80
C GLN A 307 14.57 3.98 8.47
N LEU A 308 14.94 2.96 7.67
CA LEU A 308 14.26 2.67 6.41
C LEU A 308 12.75 2.47 6.59
N ARG A 309 12.35 1.89 7.73
CA ARG A 309 10.94 1.70 8.10
C ARG A 309 10.18 3.02 8.24
N GLU A 310 10.79 4.05 8.82
CA GLU A 310 10.15 5.36 8.98
C GLU A 310 9.84 5.97 7.61
N VAL A 311 10.75 5.83 6.64
CA VAL A 311 10.55 6.25 5.25
C VAL A 311 9.44 5.43 4.58
N ALA A 312 9.44 4.11 4.75
CA ALA A 312 8.41 3.25 4.18
C ALA A 312 7.01 3.54 4.75
N VAL A 313 6.91 3.83 6.04
CA VAL A 313 5.66 4.27 6.69
C VAL A 313 5.22 5.63 6.15
N ALA A 314 6.14 6.61 6.05
CA ALA A 314 5.81 7.92 5.53
C ALA A 314 5.37 7.88 4.06
N LEU A 315 5.92 6.96 3.25
CA LEU A 315 5.49 6.68 1.87
C LEU A 315 4.15 5.92 1.76
N GLY A 316 3.55 5.51 2.88
CA GLY A 316 2.33 4.70 2.87
C GLY A 316 2.54 3.28 2.32
N LEU A 317 3.78 2.79 2.33
CA LEU A 317 4.14 1.43 1.87
C LEU A 317 4.10 0.40 3.00
N VAL A 318 4.18 0.82 4.27
CA VAL A 318 4.12 -0.04 5.46
C VAL A 318 3.24 0.59 6.54
N GLN A 319 2.51 -0.21 7.32
CA GLN A 319 1.69 0.29 8.43
C GLN A 319 2.56 0.65 9.65
N ALA A 320 2.18 1.72 10.38
CA ALA A 320 2.95 2.20 11.52
C ALA A 320 2.92 1.24 12.74
N THR A 321 1.88 0.41 12.88
CA THR A 321 1.48 -0.23 14.14
C THR A 321 1.83 -1.71 14.33
N THR A 322 2.53 -2.39 13.43
CA THR A 322 2.93 -3.80 13.64
C THR A 322 4.45 -4.01 13.70
N THR A 323 4.85 -4.86 14.66
CA THR A 323 6.14 -5.55 14.74
C THR A 323 6.50 -6.20 13.40
N ASP A 324 7.69 -5.88 12.90
CA ASP A 324 8.54 -6.62 11.94
C ASP A 324 8.00 -7.14 10.59
N GLU A 325 6.84 -6.72 10.05
CA GLU A 325 6.41 -7.22 8.71
C GLU A 325 5.89 -6.16 7.71
N PRO A 326 6.22 -6.29 6.40
CA PRO A 326 5.77 -5.38 5.34
C PRO A 326 4.27 -5.58 5.01
N VAL A 327 3.65 -4.57 4.39
CA VAL A 327 2.22 -4.58 3.98
C VAL A 327 1.97 -5.41 2.70
N VAL A 328 3.00 -6.07 2.18
CA VAL A 328 2.99 -6.83 0.93
C VAL A 328 3.85 -8.07 1.09
N GLU A 329 3.24 -9.25 1.02
CA GLU A 329 3.97 -10.49 0.77
C GLU A 329 4.40 -10.51 -0.71
N PHE A 330 5.70 -10.65 -0.95
CA PHE A 330 6.21 -10.99 -2.26
C PHE A 330 5.89 -12.47 -2.53
N ASP A 331 5.10 -12.77 -3.56
CA ASP A 331 5.02 -14.11 -4.12
C ASP A 331 6.38 -14.47 -4.74
N GLY A 332 7.30 -14.89 -3.87
CA GLY A 332 8.46 -15.66 -4.27
C GLY A 332 7.97 -17.07 -4.60
N GLU A 333 7.67 -17.33 -5.88
CA GLU A 333 7.72 -18.68 -6.42
C GLU A 333 9.07 -19.28 -6.03
N THR A 334 9.06 -20.13 -5.00
CA THR A 334 10.17 -21.04 -4.77
C THR A 334 10.08 -22.08 -5.87
N PRO A 335 11.11 -22.23 -6.74
CA PRO A 335 11.12 -23.30 -7.70
C PRO A 335 11.09 -24.62 -6.92
N THR A 336 10.06 -25.42 -7.17
CA THR A 336 10.07 -26.81 -6.75
C THR A 336 11.15 -27.52 -7.59
N GLU A 337 12.30 -27.78 -6.98
CA GLU A 337 13.28 -28.71 -7.54
C GLU A 337 12.85 -30.18 -7.29
N PRO A 338 13.20 -31.09 -8.22
CA PRO A 338 12.45 -32.32 -8.54
C PRO A 338 12.51 -33.46 -7.53
#